data_AF-A0A3N5YYF2-F1
#
_entry.id   AF-A0A3N5YYF2-F1
#
_cell.length_a   1.000
_cell.length_b   1.000
_cell.length_c   1.000
_cell.angle_alpha   90.00
_cell.angle_beta   90.00
_cell.angle_gamma   90.00
#
_symmetry.space_group_name_H-M   'P 1'
#
loop_
_entity.id
_entity.type
_entity.pdbx_description
1 polymer ?
#
loop_
_entity_poly.entity_id
_entity_poly.type
_entity_poly.pdbx_seq_one_letter_code
_entity_poly.pdbx_strand_id
1 'polypeptide(L)'
;MGPVREWRPSSSSRGRRVDRLREEDPGVVRQVPQGREEEDDHVAPAARRPKAIRVGCSGWEYADWRGDFYPADLAREEWLPHYAARFDTVEINSSFYRLPEARTFSRWKGAVPSSFAFAVKASRFLTHLKKLKDPEEPLDRFFGRAGALGRRLAVVLYQLPPRWKPNPERLERFLEAAPSRPLQVLE
;
A
#
# COMPACT_ATOMS: atom_id res chain seq x y z
N MET A 1 -31.52 11.52 9.29
CA MET A 1 -30.33 10.85 8.70
C MET A 1 -29.27 10.79 9.79
N GLY A 2 -28.90 9.59 10.21
CA GLY A 2 -28.35 9.32 11.54
C GLY A 2 -26.87 9.70 11.74
N PRO A 3 -26.42 9.88 12.99
CA PRO A 3 -25.05 10.24 13.30
C PRO A 3 -24.10 9.02 13.26
N VAL A 4 -22.88 9.32 12.83
CA VAL A 4 -21.72 8.41 12.71
C VAL A 4 -21.29 7.94 14.11
N ARG A 5 -21.14 6.62 14.28
CA ARG A 5 -20.66 6.02 15.53
C ARG A 5 -19.13 6.07 15.60
N GLU A 6 -18.63 6.72 16.63
CA GLU A 6 -17.25 6.69 17.12
C GLU A 6 -17.02 5.38 17.89
N TRP A 7 -15.89 4.71 17.63
CA TRP A 7 -15.50 3.45 18.28
C TRP A 7 -14.46 3.72 19.39
N ARG A 8 -14.68 3.15 20.59
CA ARG A 8 -13.76 3.19 21.73
C ARG A 8 -13.52 1.78 22.28
N PRO A 9 -12.31 1.40 22.69
CA PRO A 9 -12.09 0.22 23.53
C PRO A 9 -12.07 0.59 25.02
N SER A 10 -12.71 -0.23 25.85
CA SER A 10 -12.71 -0.13 27.33
C SER A 10 -11.80 -1.18 27.96
N SER A 11 -10.98 -0.74 28.93
CA SER A 11 -10.65 -1.30 30.27
C SER A 11 -10.85 -2.81 30.55
N SER A 12 -10.19 -3.49 31.49
CA SER A 12 -9.12 -3.26 32.47
C SER A 12 -8.96 -4.58 33.25
N SER A 13 -7.76 -4.82 33.78
CA SER A 13 -7.45 -5.47 35.07
C SER A 13 -7.98 -6.86 35.45
N ARG A 14 -7.04 -7.72 35.88
CA ARG A 14 -7.04 -8.57 37.10
C ARG A 14 -5.72 -9.36 37.06
N GLY A 15 -4.94 -9.60 38.10
CA GLY A 15 -5.11 -9.50 39.55
C GLY A 15 -4.17 -10.54 40.17
N ARG A 16 -3.25 -10.08 41.02
CA ARG A 16 -2.22 -10.79 41.80
C ARG A 16 -2.56 -12.18 42.33
N ARG A 17 -1.55 -13.06 42.45
CA ARG A 17 -1.19 -13.67 43.74
C ARG A 17 0.28 -14.12 43.79
N VAL A 18 0.88 -13.83 44.94
CA VAL A 18 2.25 -14.13 45.37
C VAL A 18 2.10 -15.07 46.56
N ASP A 19 2.82 -16.19 46.59
CA ASP A 19 3.12 -17.04 47.75
C ASP A 19 4.18 -18.03 47.26
N ARG A 20 5.20 -18.48 47.97
CA ARG A 20 5.88 -18.11 49.22
C ARG A 20 7.10 -19.05 49.23
N LEU A 21 8.30 -18.52 49.49
CA LEU A 21 9.55 -19.29 49.57
C LEU A 21 9.56 -20.22 50.80
N ARG A 22 10.04 -21.46 50.64
CA ARG A 22 10.75 -22.30 51.64
C ARG A 22 11.31 -23.55 50.94
N GLU A 23 12.63 -23.63 50.82
CA GLU A 23 13.56 -24.48 51.60
C GLU A 23 13.95 -25.72 50.79
N GLU A 24 15.22 -25.75 50.39
CA GLU A 24 15.88 -26.87 49.72
C GLU A 24 16.57 -27.76 50.76
N ASP A 25 16.49 -29.08 50.58
CA ASP A 25 17.31 -30.08 51.27
C ASP A 25 17.91 -31.01 50.19
N PRO A 26 19.22 -31.35 50.26
CA PRO A 26 19.98 -31.84 49.13
C PRO A 26 19.95 -33.38 49.04
N GLY A 27 20.01 -33.90 47.83
CA GLY A 27 20.37 -35.30 47.60
C GLY A 27 19.22 -36.23 47.22
N VAL A 28 18.59 -35.97 46.07
CA VAL A 28 17.94 -37.03 45.28
C VAL A 28 18.31 -36.81 43.82
N VAL A 29 19.16 -37.69 43.28
CA VAL A 29 19.45 -37.77 41.84
C VAL A 29 18.17 -38.24 41.15
N ARG A 30 17.38 -37.29 40.62
CA ARG A 30 16.22 -37.59 39.79
C ARG A 30 16.68 -37.90 38.36
N GLN A 31 16.31 -39.08 37.87
CA GLN A 31 16.43 -39.42 36.45
C GLN A 31 15.74 -38.35 35.61
N VAL A 32 16.46 -37.83 34.62
CA VAL A 32 15.94 -36.93 33.59
C VAL A 32 14.98 -37.72 32.70
N PRO A 33 13.68 -37.40 32.63
CA PRO A 33 12.81 -37.97 31.60
C PRO A 33 13.24 -37.39 30.26
N GLN A 34 13.47 -38.26 29.26
CA GLN A 34 13.64 -37.85 27.87
C GLN A 34 12.48 -36.92 27.48
N GLY A 35 12.82 -35.67 27.15
CA GLY A 35 11.87 -34.70 26.64
C GLY A 35 11.23 -35.24 25.36
N ARG A 36 9.90 -35.17 25.33
CA ARG A 36 9.15 -35.25 24.08
C ARG A 36 9.64 -34.09 23.22
N GLU A 37 10.09 -34.41 22.02
CA GLU A 37 10.32 -33.42 20.98
C GLU A 37 9.00 -32.66 20.79
N GLU A 38 8.95 -31.42 21.26
CA GLU A 38 7.93 -30.48 20.81
C GLU A 38 8.27 -30.22 19.34
N GLU A 39 7.54 -30.91 18.45
CA GLU A 39 7.42 -30.52 17.05
C GLU A 39 6.96 -29.06 17.05
N ASP A 40 7.93 -28.17 16.82
CA ASP A 40 7.69 -26.78 16.51
C ASP A 40 6.85 -26.79 15.22
N ASP A 41 5.54 -26.63 15.37
CA ASP A 41 4.59 -26.37 14.30
C ASP A 41 4.92 -25.01 13.68
N HIS A 42 6.07 -24.93 13.02
CA HIS A 42 6.38 -23.94 12.03
C HIS A 42 5.43 -24.20 10.86
N VAL A 43 4.22 -23.65 11.00
CA VAL A 43 3.29 -23.45 9.89
C VAL A 43 4.05 -22.63 8.86
N ALA A 44 4.67 -23.32 7.90
CA ALA A 44 5.28 -22.71 6.74
C ALA A 44 4.26 -21.73 6.16
N PRO A 45 4.60 -20.46 5.92
CA PRO A 45 3.63 -19.51 5.41
C PRO A 45 3.08 -20.09 4.11
N ALA A 46 1.78 -20.39 4.12
CA ALA A 46 1.07 -21.00 3.00
C ALA A 46 1.53 -20.30 1.72
N ALA A 47 2.13 -21.08 0.81
CA ALA A 47 2.71 -20.57 -0.43
C ALA A 47 1.71 -19.59 -1.05
N ARG A 48 2.02 -18.29 -1.02
CA ARG A 48 1.12 -17.25 -1.51
C ARG A 48 0.84 -17.60 -2.96
N ARG A 49 -0.42 -17.92 -3.28
CA ARG A 49 -0.86 -18.06 -4.67
C ARG A 49 -0.30 -16.86 -5.44
N PRO A 50 0.34 -17.04 -6.61
CA PRO A 50 0.87 -15.93 -7.36
C PRO A 50 -0.27 -14.96 -7.60
N LYS A 51 -0.12 -13.72 -7.09
CA LYS A 51 -1.02 -12.63 -7.47
C LYS A 51 -0.97 -12.54 -8.99
N ALA A 52 -2.11 -12.39 -9.65
CA ALA A 52 -2.17 -12.22 -11.09
C ALA A 52 -1.15 -11.15 -11.55
N ILE A 53 -0.25 -11.52 -12.44
CA ILE A 53 0.76 -10.61 -12.99
C ILE A 53 0.04 -9.68 -13.96
N ARG A 54 0.28 -8.38 -13.81
CA ARG A 54 -0.23 -7.34 -14.72
C ARG A 54 0.94 -6.60 -15.32
N VAL A 55 0.91 -6.41 -16.63
CA VAL A 55 1.94 -5.69 -17.39
C VAL A 55 1.33 -4.42 -17.94
N GLY A 56 2.10 -3.34 -17.89
CA GLY A 56 1.72 -2.01 -18.35
C GLY A 56 2.92 -1.08 -18.37
N CYS A 57 2.65 0.19 -18.62
CA CYS A 57 3.65 1.23 -18.86
C CYS A 57 3.56 2.32 -17.80
N SER A 58 4.62 3.15 -17.73
CA SER A 58 4.70 4.35 -16.89
C SER A 58 3.99 5.58 -17.50
N GLY A 59 2.80 5.36 -18.07
CA GLY A 59 1.98 6.37 -18.74
C GLY A 59 1.37 5.83 -20.04
N TRP A 60 0.51 6.65 -20.66
CA TRP A 60 -0.12 6.36 -21.96
C TRP A 60 -0.19 7.59 -22.87
N GLU A 61 0.36 8.74 -22.47
CA GLU A 61 0.25 9.99 -23.25
C GLU A 61 1.57 10.32 -23.95
N TYR A 62 1.93 9.53 -24.95
CA TYR A 62 3.14 9.73 -25.76
C TYR A 62 2.79 9.96 -27.23
N ALA A 63 3.11 11.15 -27.75
CA ALA A 63 2.84 11.48 -29.15
C ALA A 63 3.60 10.60 -30.13
N ASP A 64 4.82 10.21 -29.76
CA ASP A 64 5.70 9.34 -30.55
C ASP A 64 5.15 7.91 -30.72
N TRP A 65 4.08 7.55 -30.00
CA TRP A 65 3.39 6.26 -30.17
C TRP A 65 2.35 6.30 -31.30
N ARG A 66 2.06 7.46 -31.89
CA ARG A 66 1.18 7.58 -33.06
C ARG A 66 1.83 6.95 -34.29
N GLY A 67 1.02 6.28 -35.10
CA GLY A 67 1.46 5.52 -36.27
C GLY A 67 1.82 4.07 -35.93
N ASP A 68 2.46 3.85 -34.78
CA ASP A 68 2.91 2.51 -34.36
C ASP A 68 1.91 1.82 -33.42
N PHE A 69 1.63 2.45 -32.26
CA PHE A 69 0.72 1.88 -31.26
C PHE A 69 -0.67 2.52 -31.33
N TYR A 70 -0.74 3.84 -31.49
CA TYR A 70 -1.99 4.57 -31.73
C TYR A 70 -2.20 4.78 -33.23
N PRO A 71 -3.41 4.54 -33.77
CA PRO A 71 -3.76 5.01 -35.11
C PRO A 71 -3.43 6.49 -35.29
N ALA A 72 -2.95 6.85 -36.48
CA ALA A 72 -2.42 8.19 -36.75
C ALA A 72 -3.45 9.31 -36.51
N ASP A 73 -4.72 9.03 -36.78
CA ASP A 73 -5.88 9.92 -36.64
C ASP A 73 -6.61 9.77 -35.30
N LEU A 74 -6.10 8.94 -34.37
CA LEU A 74 -6.76 8.73 -33.08
C LEU A 74 -6.74 10.01 -32.23
N ALA A 75 -7.95 10.48 -31.88
CA ALA A 75 -8.16 11.56 -30.95
C ALA A 75 -7.51 11.27 -29.59
N ARG A 76 -6.94 12.29 -28.94
CA ARG A 76 -6.13 12.10 -27.71
C ARG A 76 -6.95 11.54 -26.56
N GLU A 77 -8.23 11.89 -26.50
CA GLU A 77 -9.18 11.43 -25.49
C GLU A 77 -9.39 9.91 -25.56
N GLU A 78 -9.21 9.32 -26.75
CA GLU A 78 -9.35 7.88 -27.01
C GLU A 78 -8.07 7.09 -26.74
N TRP A 79 -6.96 7.75 -26.39
CA TRP A 79 -5.69 7.05 -26.15
C TRP A 79 -5.73 6.14 -24.93
N LEU A 80 -6.38 6.57 -23.84
CA LEU A 80 -6.52 5.72 -22.64
C LEU A 80 -7.44 4.51 -22.90
N PRO A 81 -8.64 4.67 -23.51
CA PRO A 81 -9.43 3.53 -23.96
C PRO A 81 -8.64 2.56 -24.86
N HIS A 82 -7.92 3.07 -25.85
CA HIS A 82 -7.13 2.25 -26.78
C HIS A 82 -5.98 1.51 -26.08
N TYR A 83 -5.33 2.18 -25.13
CA TYR A 83 -4.30 1.58 -24.28
C TYR A 83 -4.87 0.47 -23.40
N ALA A 84 -6.01 0.73 -22.74
CA ALA A 84 -6.66 -0.20 -21.83
C ALA A 84 -7.33 -1.41 -22.52
N ALA A 85 -7.44 -1.39 -23.85
CA ALA A 85 -7.81 -2.57 -24.63
C ALA A 85 -6.65 -3.56 -24.84
N ARG A 86 -5.40 -3.17 -24.53
CA ARG A 86 -4.19 -3.96 -24.77
C ARG A 86 -3.38 -4.27 -23.51
N PHE A 87 -3.48 -3.42 -22.50
CA PHE A 87 -2.81 -3.59 -21.20
C PHE A 87 -3.84 -3.62 -20.06
N ASP A 88 -3.49 -4.31 -18.98
CA ASP A 88 -4.37 -4.47 -17.81
C ASP A 88 -4.09 -3.44 -16.69
N THR A 89 -3.02 -2.66 -16.83
CA THR A 89 -2.60 -1.68 -15.84
C THR A 89 -1.82 -0.53 -16.45
N VAL A 90 -1.78 0.61 -15.76
CA VAL A 90 -0.88 1.71 -16.07
C VAL A 90 -0.44 2.43 -14.80
N GLU A 91 0.76 2.99 -14.80
CA GLU A 91 1.21 3.91 -13.77
C GLU A 91 0.94 5.36 -14.19
N ILE A 92 0.25 6.11 -13.31
CA ILE A 92 0.04 7.55 -13.42
C ILE A 92 1.23 8.25 -12.78
N ASN A 93 2.07 8.88 -13.61
CA ASN A 93 3.23 9.66 -13.18
C ASN A 93 2.98 11.17 -13.09
N SER A 94 1.97 11.68 -13.79
CA SER A 94 1.67 13.13 -13.78
C SER A 94 1.39 13.67 -12.37
N SER A 95 0.81 12.84 -11.50
CA SER A 95 0.56 13.14 -10.08
C SER A 95 1.82 13.41 -9.25
N PHE A 96 2.98 12.91 -9.68
CA PHE A 96 4.26 13.22 -9.06
C PHE A 96 4.56 14.73 -9.13
N TYR A 97 4.32 15.35 -10.28
CA TYR A 97 4.58 16.77 -10.51
C TYR A 97 3.40 17.64 -10.10
N ARG A 98 2.19 17.22 -10.43
CA ARG A 98 0.96 17.94 -10.11
C ARG A 98 -0.16 16.95 -9.88
N LEU A 99 -0.71 16.96 -8.66
CA LEU A 99 -1.84 16.11 -8.31
C LEU A 99 -3.11 16.51 -9.10
N PRO A 100 -3.64 15.65 -9.99
CA PRO A 100 -4.85 15.95 -10.75
C PRO A 100 -6.06 16.14 -9.83
N GLU A 101 -7.06 16.89 -10.30
CA GLU A 101 -8.35 16.99 -9.62
C GLU A 101 -9.13 15.67 -9.66
N ALA A 102 -9.97 15.42 -8.65
CA ALA A 102 -10.78 14.20 -8.54
C ALA A 102 -11.60 13.89 -9.81
N ARG A 103 -12.13 14.93 -10.47
CA ARG A 103 -12.86 14.79 -11.75
C ARG A 103 -12.03 14.13 -12.86
N THR A 104 -10.72 14.36 -12.86
CA THR A 104 -9.79 13.80 -13.85
C THR A 104 -9.62 12.30 -13.62
N PHE A 105 -9.42 11.91 -12.36
CA PHE A 105 -9.39 10.50 -11.96
C PHE A 105 -10.72 9.79 -12.26
N SER A 106 -11.87 10.43 -11.99
CA SER A 106 -13.18 9.88 -12.37
C SER A 106 -13.32 9.65 -13.87
N ARG A 107 -12.83 10.58 -14.70
CA ARG A 107 -12.80 10.41 -16.16
C ARG A 107 -11.95 9.22 -16.58
N TRP A 108 -10.73 9.11 -16.05
CA TRP A 108 -9.85 7.97 -16.35
C TRP A 108 -10.45 6.63 -15.93
N LYS A 109 -11.09 6.57 -14.75
CA LYS A 109 -11.82 5.38 -14.30
C LYS A 109 -12.95 4.99 -15.26
N GLY A 110 -13.66 5.97 -15.83
CA GLY A 110 -14.74 5.73 -16.79
C GLY A 110 -14.26 5.29 -18.17
N ALA A 111 -13.02 5.61 -18.53
CA ALA A 111 -12.42 5.30 -19.83
C ALA A 111 -11.81 3.89 -19.92
N VAL A 112 -11.86 3.09 -18.85
CA VAL A 112 -11.19 1.77 -18.79
C VAL A 112 -12.11 0.66 -18.25
N PRO A 113 -11.86 -0.61 -18.63
CA PRO A 113 -12.60 -1.77 -18.11
C PRO A 113 -12.63 -1.83 -16.58
N SER A 114 -13.63 -2.53 -16.03
CA SER A 114 -13.77 -2.71 -14.57
C SER A 114 -12.63 -3.50 -13.93
N SER A 115 -11.96 -4.34 -14.72
CA SER A 115 -10.79 -5.13 -14.35
C SER A 115 -9.48 -4.33 -14.37
N PHE A 116 -9.43 -3.15 -15.00
CA PHE A 116 -8.20 -2.37 -15.17
C PHE A 116 -7.68 -1.80 -13.85
N ALA A 117 -6.37 -1.82 -13.67
CA ALA A 117 -5.71 -1.33 -12.47
C ALA A 117 -4.87 -0.07 -12.74
N PHE A 118 -4.90 0.88 -11.81
CA PHE A 118 -4.02 2.03 -11.81
C PHE A 118 -3.02 1.89 -10.67
N ALA A 119 -1.75 2.07 -10.99
CA ALA A 119 -0.74 2.51 -10.04
C ALA A 119 -0.68 4.03 -10.08
N VAL A 120 -0.62 4.72 -8.94
CA VAL A 120 -0.53 6.18 -8.91
C VAL A 120 0.71 6.58 -8.12
N LYS A 121 1.60 7.33 -8.77
CA LYS A 121 2.80 7.85 -8.11
C LYS A 121 2.41 9.00 -7.20
N ALA A 122 2.79 8.90 -5.93
CA ALA A 122 2.56 9.93 -4.93
C ALA A 122 3.30 11.22 -5.30
N SER A 123 2.82 12.35 -4.79
CA SER A 123 3.39 13.66 -5.14
C SER A 123 4.85 13.79 -4.70
N ARG A 124 5.65 14.47 -5.54
CA ARG A 124 7.03 14.90 -5.23
C ARG A 124 7.09 15.73 -3.96
N PHE A 125 6.02 16.49 -3.65
CA PHE A 125 5.92 17.25 -2.42
C PHE A 125 6.02 16.34 -1.18
N LEU A 126 5.26 15.24 -1.15
CA LEU A 126 5.30 14.28 -0.04
C LEU A 126 6.64 13.53 0.02
N THR A 127 7.11 12.97 -1.10
CA THR A 127 8.26 12.05 -1.05
C THR A 127 9.61 12.77 -1.10
N HIS A 128 9.75 13.87 -1.84
CA HIS A 128 11.04 14.55 -2.02
C HIS A 128 11.22 15.80 -1.17
N LEU A 129 10.17 16.64 -1.08
CA LEU A 129 10.27 17.91 -0.34
C LEU A 129 10.08 17.66 1.16
N LYS A 130 9.00 16.98 1.56
CA LYS A 130 8.77 16.64 2.97
C LYS A 130 9.56 15.41 3.43
N LYS A 131 10.01 14.55 2.51
CA LYS A 131 10.70 13.28 2.83
C LYS A 131 9.92 12.47 3.86
N LEU A 132 8.64 12.26 3.54
CA LEU A 132 7.62 11.57 4.35
C LEU A 132 7.26 12.23 5.70
N LYS A 133 7.80 13.42 6.00
CA LYS A 133 7.48 14.13 7.25
C LYS A 133 6.06 14.70 7.25
N ASP A 134 5.38 14.63 8.39
CA ASP A 134 4.01 15.10 8.65
C ASP A 134 3.08 14.71 7.49
N PRO A 135 2.88 13.39 7.27
CA PRO A 135 2.29 12.85 6.05
C PRO A 135 0.77 12.96 6.00
N GLU A 136 0.09 13.26 7.10
CA GLU A 136 -1.36 13.21 7.27
C GLU A 136 -2.07 14.07 6.21
N GLU A 137 -1.79 15.38 6.17
CA GLU A 137 -2.43 16.30 5.21
C GLU A 137 -2.09 15.96 3.75
N PRO A 138 -0.83 15.69 3.37
CA PRO A 138 -0.52 15.25 2.01
C PRO A 138 -1.21 13.95 1.59
N LEU A 139 -1.34 12.98 2.50
CA LEU A 139 -2.04 11.72 2.24
C LEU A 139 -3.54 11.96 2.09
N ASP A 140 -4.16 12.73 2.98
CA ASP A 140 -5.58 13.09 2.89
C ASP A 140 -5.90 13.80 1.57
N ARG A 141 -5.07 14.77 1.19
CA ARG A 141 -5.21 15.48 -0.09
C ARG A 141 -5.06 14.52 -1.27
N PHE A 142 -4.07 13.63 -1.23
CA PHE A 142 -3.81 12.65 -2.28
C PHE A 142 -4.99 11.68 -2.44
N PHE A 143 -5.41 11.02 -1.35
CA PHE A 143 -6.49 10.04 -1.38
C PHE A 143 -7.86 10.68 -1.61
N GLY A 144 -8.09 11.91 -1.15
CA GLY A 144 -9.29 12.68 -1.46
C GLY A 144 -9.49 12.93 -2.97
N ARG A 145 -8.41 12.89 -3.77
CA ARG A 145 -8.47 13.04 -5.23
C ARG A 145 -8.33 11.71 -5.97
N ALA A 146 -7.25 10.98 -5.71
CA ALA A 146 -6.95 9.71 -6.37
C ALA A 146 -7.97 8.62 -6.01
N GLY A 147 -8.61 8.71 -4.84
CA GLY A 147 -9.67 7.81 -4.41
C GLY A 147 -10.89 7.78 -5.34
N ALA A 148 -11.06 8.78 -6.22
CA ALA A 148 -12.08 8.76 -7.26
C ALA A 148 -11.96 7.54 -8.22
N LEU A 149 -10.76 6.98 -8.37
CA LEU A 149 -10.52 5.71 -9.08
C LEU A 149 -11.21 4.50 -8.41
N GLY A 150 -11.55 4.61 -7.12
CA GLY A 150 -12.17 3.55 -6.32
C GLY A 150 -11.34 2.27 -6.32
N ARG A 151 -11.98 1.12 -6.54
CA ARG A 151 -11.31 -0.20 -6.57
C ARG A 151 -10.23 -0.33 -7.65
N ARG A 152 -10.20 0.56 -8.64
CA ARG A 152 -9.16 0.55 -9.69
C ARG A 152 -7.87 1.22 -9.24
N LEU A 153 -7.88 2.00 -8.15
CA LEU A 153 -6.65 2.42 -7.48
C LEU A 153 -6.06 1.18 -6.79
N ALA A 154 -5.14 0.49 -7.47
CA ALA A 154 -4.60 -0.78 -7.00
C ALA A 154 -3.32 -0.57 -6.19
N VAL A 155 -2.49 0.38 -6.62
CA VAL A 155 -1.17 0.65 -6.06
C VAL A 155 -0.96 2.15 -5.90
N VAL A 156 -0.30 2.56 -4.82
CA VAL A 156 0.31 3.88 -4.70
C VAL A 156 1.82 3.71 -4.55
N LEU A 157 2.57 4.36 -5.44
CA LEU A 157 4.02 4.31 -5.46
C LEU A 157 4.60 5.56 -4.78
N TYR A 158 5.40 5.36 -3.75
CA TYR A 158 6.18 6.37 -3.06
C TYR A 158 7.65 6.26 -3.45
N GLN A 159 8.00 6.82 -4.60
CA GLN A 159 9.41 6.92 -5.01
C GLN A 159 10.13 7.96 -4.14
N LEU A 160 11.17 7.52 -3.47
CA LEU A 160 12.00 8.26 -2.54
C LEU A 160 13.19 8.92 -3.26
N PRO A 161 13.78 9.99 -2.68
CA PRO A 161 14.94 10.64 -3.29
C PRO A 161 16.16 9.69 -3.33
N PRO A 162 16.95 9.68 -4.42
CA PRO A 162 18.04 8.72 -4.62
C PRO A 162 19.19 8.82 -3.60
N ARG A 163 19.29 9.96 -2.90
CA ARG A 163 20.32 10.22 -1.87
C ARG A 163 19.72 10.29 -0.47
N TRP A 164 18.49 9.83 -0.29
CA TRP A 164 17.88 9.82 1.03
C TRP A 164 18.47 8.68 1.85
N LYS A 165 19.17 9.02 2.94
CA LYS A 165 19.67 8.03 3.89
C LYS A 165 18.50 7.35 4.59
N PRO A 166 18.61 6.05 4.91
CA PRO A 166 17.60 5.34 5.70
C PRO A 166 17.19 6.13 6.94
N ASN A 167 15.88 6.27 7.14
CA ASN A 167 15.30 6.89 8.32
C ASN A 167 14.09 6.06 8.77
N PRO A 168 14.30 5.00 9.57
CA PRO A 168 13.25 4.09 9.99
C PRO A 168 12.13 4.79 10.77
N GLU A 169 12.44 5.73 11.66
CA GLU A 169 11.42 6.45 12.44
C GLU A 169 10.45 7.23 11.55
N ARG A 170 10.96 7.95 10.54
CA ARG A 170 10.09 8.64 9.58
C ARG A 170 9.26 7.68 8.74
N LEU A 171 9.85 6.54 8.36
CA LEU A 171 9.14 5.53 7.60
C LEU A 171 8.02 4.90 8.45
N GLU A 172 8.28 4.58 9.71
CA GLU A 172 7.30 4.02 10.63
C GLU A 172 6.10 4.96 10.82
N ARG A 173 6.35 6.24 11.18
CA ARG A 173 5.29 7.26 11.29
C ARG A 173 4.50 7.42 9.99
N PHE A 174 5.17 7.33 8.85
CA PHE A 174 4.51 7.37 7.55
C PHE A 174 3.62 6.16 7.31
N LEU A 175 4.08 4.96 7.64
CA LEU A 175 3.32 3.72 7.48
C LEU A 175 2.12 3.65 8.42
N GLU A 176 2.22 4.23 9.62
CA GLU A 176 1.10 4.38 10.56
C GLU A 176 0.00 5.29 10.01
N ALA A 177 0.38 6.37 9.31
CA ALA A 177 -0.57 7.30 8.71
C ALA A 177 -1.13 6.81 7.35
N ALA A 178 -0.37 6.00 6.61
CA ALA A 178 -0.79 5.49 5.32
C ALA A 178 -1.94 4.46 5.48
N PRO A 179 -2.95 4.48 4.60
CA PRO A 179 -4.05 3.53 4.70
C PRO A 179 -3.61 2.12 4.31
N SER A 180 -4.25 1.11 4.89
CA SER A 180 -3.96 -0.30 4.60
C SER A 180 -4.34 -0.75 3.18
N ARG A 181 -5.20 0.02 2.50
CA ARG A 181 -5.49 -0.10 1.07
C ARG A 181 -5.57 1.28 0.41
N PRO A 182 -5.17 1.44 -0.86
CA PRO A 182 -4.60 0.46 -1.81
C PRO A 182 -3.23 -0.09 -1.39
N LEU A 183 -2.61 -0.97 -2.20
CA LEU A 183 -1.26 -1.45 -1.89
C LEU A 183 -0.28 -0.26 -1.91
N GLN A 184 0.40 -0.03 -0.79
CA GLN A 184 1.44 0.99 -0.66
C GLN A 184 2.79 0.37 -1.05
N VAL A 185 3.51 0.99 -2.00
CA VAL A 185 4.82 0.53 -2.48
C VAL A 185 5.82 1.66 -2.30
N LEU A 186 6.98 1.36 -1.71
CA LEU A 186 8.12 2.28 -1.62
C LEU A 186 9.18 1.86 -2.63
N GLU A 187 9.78 2.85 -3.30
CA GLU A 187 10.89 2.68 -4.26
C GLU A 187 12.01 3.67 -3.92
#